data_AF-A0A536SWG8-F1
#
_entry.id   AF-A0A536SWG8-F1
#
_cell.length_a   1.000
_cell.length_b   1.000
_cell.length_c   1.000
_cell.angle_alpha   90.00
_cell.angle_beta   90.00
_cell.angle_gamma   90.00
#
_symmetry.space_group_name_H-M   'P 1'
#
loop_
_entity.id
_entity.type
_entity.pdbx_description
1 polymer ?
#
loop_
_entity_poly.entity_id
_entity_poly.type
_entity_poly.pdbx_seq_one_letter_code
_entity_poly.pdbx_strand_id
1 'polypeptide(L)'
;MRRSIYRLVATPLVLAGALAAGSAHAHFVPAPCDFITGGGWVITDSGAKANFGAHGGCKNGAFWGHVNVVDHSTNPPGHLRSTQITGYLMDPAFPNARDICGIGIINNTFTMRFRVRLEDNGEPGGLDRFGLRLENGFDISTRELGPPGPSGGGGNIQLHKPNPSTTGPSPAPTEAEMCGTVTTP
;
A
#
# COMPACT_ATOMS: atom_id res chain seq x y z
N MET A 1 -20.77 -42.65 68.48
CA MET A 1 -20.75 -41.26 67.95
C MET A 1 -19.33 -40.91 67.50
N ARG A 2 -19.06 -40.91 66.19
CA ARG A 2 -17.92 -40.21 65.56
C ARG A 2 -18.35 -39.85 64.15
N ARG A 3 -18.46 -38.54 63.88
CA ARG A 3 -18.93 -37.96 62.62
C ARG A 3 -17.75 -37.92 61.63
N SER A 4 -17.88 -38.58 60.48
CA SER A 4 -16.97 -38.42 59.35
C SER A 4 -17.33 -37.17 58.56
N ILE A 5 -16.38 -36.23 58.49
CA ILE A 5 -16.48 -34.99 57.71
C ILE A 5 -16.06 -35.29 56.27
N TYR A 6 -16.98 -35.17 55.32
CA TYR A 6 -16.67 -35.21 53.88
C TYR A 6 -16.04 -33.87 53.48
N ARG A 7 -14.80 -33.90 52.98
CA ARG A 7 -14.15 -32.75 52.33
C ARG A 7 -14.60 -32.69 50.87
N LEU A 8 -15.44 -31.71 50.54
CA LEU A 8 -15.69 -31.29 49.15
C LEU A 8 -14.40 -30.65 48.61
N VAL A 9 -13.80 -31.27 47.60
CA VAL A 9 -12.74 -30.66 46.79
C VAL A 9 -13.41 -30.05 45.57
N ALA A 10 -13.51 -28.72 45.53
CA ALA A 10 -13.96 -27.99 44.36
C ALA A 10 -12.79 -27.86 43.38
N THR A 11 -12.90 -28.50 42.22
CA THR A 11 -12.01 -28.29 41.07
C THR A 11 -12.39 -26.98 40.38
N PRO A 12 -11.46 -26.03 40.16
CA PRO A 12 -11.74 -24.89 39.30
C PRO A 12 -11.68 -25.34 37.84
N LEU A 13 -12.77 -25.12 37.10
CA LEU A 13 -12.81 -25.26 35.65
C LEU A 13 -12.11 -24.04 35.04
N VAL A 14 -10.87 -24.22 34.58
CA VAL A 14 -10.15 -23.17 33.84
C VAL A 14 -10.59 -23.24 32.37
N LEU A 15 -11.49 -22.34 31.99
CA LEU A 15 -11.88 -22.14 30.60
C LEU A 15 -10.87 -21.17 29.94
N ALA A 16 -9.83 -21.72 29.33
CA ALA A 16 -8.89 -20.93 28.52
C ALA A 16 -9.50 -20.69 27.13
N GLY A 17 -10.26 -19.60 26.98
CA GLY A 17 -10.68 -19.09 25.68
C GLY A 17 -9.51 -18.38 25.00
N ALA A 18 -8.80 -19.08 24.12
CA ALA A 18 -7.86 -18.44 23.20
C ALA A 18 -8.66 -17.72 22.12
N LEU A 19 -8.97 -16.43 22.33
CA LEU A 19 -9.33 -15.54 21.24
C LEU A 19 -8.05 -15.30 20.43
N ALA A 20 -7.84 -16.12 19.40
CA ALA A 20 -6.94 -15.73 18.32
C ALA A 20 -7.56 -14.50 17.65
N ALA A 21 -7.14 -13.32 18.07
CA ALA A 21 -7.30 -12.11 17.30
C ALA A 21 -6.45 -12.29 16.04
N GLY A 22 -6.99 -13.00 15.04
CA GLY A 22 -6.49 -12.89 13.68
C GLY A 22 -6.58 -11.42 13.33
N SER A 23 -5.45 -10.82 12.94
CA SER A 23 -5.43 -9.47 12.39
C SER A 23 -6.48 -9.43 11.29
N ALA A 24 -7.57 -8.70 11.52
CA ALA A 24 -8.52 -8.41 10.46
C ALA A 24 -7.73 -7.58 9.45
N HIS A 25 -7.27 -8.22 8.36
CA HIS A 25 -6.80 -7.48 7.21
C HIS A 25 -7.95 -6.54 6.84
N ALA A 26 -7.73 -5.23 6.93
CA ALA A 26 -8.68 -4.27 6.41
C ALA A 26 -8.93 -4.69 4.95
N HIS A 27 -10.17 -5.08 4.63
CA HIS A 27 -10.50 -5.52 3.29
C HIS A 27 -10.24 -4.34 2.35
N PHE A 28 -9.13 -4.40 1.60
CA PHE A 28 -8.94 -3.45 0.52
C PHE A 28 -10.09 -3.66 -0.45
N VAL A 29 -10.85 -2.59 -0.66
CA VAL A 29 -11.95 -2.59 -1.61
C VAL A 29 -11.45 -2.01 -2.93
N PRO A 30 -12.00 -2.43 -4.08
CA PRO A 30 -11.86 -1.65 -5.30
C PRO A 30 -12.23 -0.20 -4.98
N ALA A 31 -11.32 0.74 -5.24
CA ALA A 31 -11.58 2.13 -4.92
C ALA A 31 -12.85 2.61 -5.66
N PRO A 32 -13.65 3.55 -5.09
CA PRO A 32 -14.69 4.23 -5.85
C PRO A 32 -14.00 4.77 -7.08
N CYS A 33 -14.31 4.25 -8.27
CA CYS A 33 -13.42 4.37 -9.42
C CYS A 33 -13.07 5.84 -9.69
N ASP A 34 -11.91 6.26 -9.20
CA ASP A 34 -11.34 7.60 -9.23
C ASP A 34 -9.88 7.48 -9.69
N PHE A 35 -9.06 8.49 -9.44
CA PHE A 35 -7.64 8.42 -9.76
C PHE A 35 -6.79 9.26 -8.81
N ILE A 36 -5.55 8.83 -8.61
CA ILE A 36 -4.54 9.51 -7.82
C ILE A 36 -3.33 9.79 -8.71
N THR A 37 -2.67 10.91 -8.48
CA THR A 37 -1.45 11.31 -9.16
C THR A 37 -0.45 11.81 -8.15
N GLY A 38 0.83 11.55 -8.36
CA GLY A 38 1.86 12.15 -7.54
C GLY A 38 3.25 11.96 -8.09
N GLY A 39 4.17 12.75 -7.55
CA GLY A 39 5.57 12.64 -7.85
C GLY A 39 6.38 13.40 -6.80
N GLY A 40 7.62 12.97 -6.61
CA GLY A 40 8.42 13.48 -5.53
C GLY A 40 9.59 12.58 -5.19
N TRP A 41 10.04 12.70 -3.95
CA TRP A 41 11.07 11.86 -3.38
C TRP A 41 10.84 11.60 -1.89
N VAL A 42 11.38 10.48 -1.43
CA VAL A 42 11.42 10.08 -0.02
C VAL A 42 12.83 9.67 0.38
N ILE A 43 13.11 9.63 1.68
CA ILE A 43 14.30 8.98 2.24
C ILE A 43 13.93 7.55 2.64
N THR A 44 14.49 6.55 1.98
CA THR A 44 14.21 5.13 2.23
C THR A 44 14.74 4.65 3.57
N ASP A 45 14.41 3.41 3.96
CA ASP A 45 14.84 2.84 5.25
C ASP A 45 16.36 2.71 5.37
N SER A 46 17.07 2.68 4.23
CA SER A 46 18.53 2.69 4.19
C SER A 46 19.14 4.09 4.27
N GLY A 47 18.32 5.15 4.32
CA GLY A 47 18.76 6.54 4.29
C GLY A 47 19.05 7.09 2.89
N ALA A 48 18.83 6.29 1.84
CA ALA A 48 19.01 6.72 0.46
C ALA A 48 17.80 7.52 -0.05
N LYS A 49 18.01 8.38 -1.06
CA LYS A 49 16.90 9.05 -1.74
C LYS A 49 16.26 8.11 -2.76
N ALA A 50 14.94 7.98 -2.73
CA ALA A 50 14.16 7.39 -3.82
C ALA A 50 13.26 8.47 -4.45
N ASN A 51 13.38 8.65 -5.76
CA ASN A 51 12.49 9.54 -6.53
C ASN A 51 11.39 8.70 -7.15
N PHE A 52 10.18 9.24 -7.25
CA PHE A 52 9.05 8.55 -7.85
C PHE A 52 8.20 9.48 -8.70
N GLY A 53 7.54 8.88 -9.69
CA GLY A 53 6.36 9.41 -10.34
C GLY A 53 5.34 8.28 -10.45
N ALA A 54 4.14 8.50 -9.95
CA ALA A 54 3.11 7.48 -9.88
C ALA A 54 1.74 8.08 -10.13
N HIS A 55 0.96 7.43 -10.99
CA HIS A 55 -0.46 7.70 -11.07
C HIS A 55 -1.21 6.40 -11.34
N GLY A 56 -2.43 6.32 -10.84
CA GLY A 56 -3.24 5.13 -10.91
C GLY A 56 -4.71 5.47 -10.74
N GLY A 57 -5.56 4.66 -11.36
CA GLY A 57 -7.00 4.85 -11.27
C GLY A 57 -7.74 3.86 -12.15
N CYS A 58 -9.02 4.15 -12.32
CA CYS A 58 -9.89 3.44 -13.23
C CYS A 58 -10.21 4.32 -14.44
N LYS A 59 -10.28 3.72 -15.63
CA LYS A 59 -10.66 4.40 -16.86
C LYS A 59 -11.36 3.45 -17.83
N ASN A 60 -12.57 3.81 -18.26
CA ASN A 60 -13.34 3.11 -19.30
C ASN A 60 -13.42 1.58 -19.11
N GLY A 61 -13.71 1.13 -17.88
CA GLY A 61 -13.85 -0.30 -17.56
C GLY A 61 -12.53 -1.03 -17.29
N ALA A 62 -11.41 -0.33 -17.21
CA ALA A 62 -10.08 -0.91 -17.01
C ALA A 62 -9.26 -0.12 -15.97
N PHE A 63 -8.15 -0.71 -15.51
CA PHE A 63 -7.16 0.04 -14.74
C PHE A 63 -6.30 0.91 -15.66
N TRP A 64 -5.89 2.07 -15.16
CA TRP A 64 -5.05 3.04 -15.86
C TRP A 64 -3.97 3.55 -14.91
N GLY A 65 -2.77 3.76 -15.42
CA GLY A 65 -1.70 4.35 -14.62
C GLY A 65 -0.31 4.09 -15.16
N HIS A 66 0.68 4.60 -14.43
CA HIS A 66 2.09 4.31 -14.61
C HIS A 66 2.83 4.59 -13.31
N VAL A 67 3.83 3.76 -13.00
CA VAL A 67 4.72 3.89 -11.84
C VAL A 67 6.17 3.86 -12.31
N ASN A 68 6.95 4.83 -11.86
CA ASN A 68 8.38 4.93 -12.10
C ASN A 68 9.10 5.31 -10.80
N VAL A 69 10.03 4.48 -10.33
CA VAL A 69 10.77 4.72 -9.08
C VAL A 69 12.25 4.52 -9.31
N VAL A 70 13.07 5.48 -8.88
CA VAL A 70 14.54 5.42 -8.94
C VAL A 70 15.10 5.51 -7.53
N ASP A 71 15.59 4.39 -7.01
CA ASP A 71 16.20 4.24 -5.69
C ASP A 71 17.73 4.38 -5.77
N HIS A 72 18.28 5.32 -5.00
CA HIS A 72 19.70 5.65 -5.02
C HIS A 72 20.53 4.91 -3.96
N SER A 73 20.04 3.79 -3.42
CA SER A 73 20.80 3.01 -2.42
C SER A 73 21.97 2.22 -3.02
N THR A 74 21.96 2.02 -4.35
CA THR A 74 22.99 1.30 -5.10
C THR A 74 23.61 2.17 -6.21
N ASN A 75 24.73 1.70 -6.75
CA ASN A 75 25.36 2.29 -7.94
C ASN A 75 25.61 1.20 -9.00
N PRO A 76 24.94 1.23 -10.17
CA PRO A 76 23.93 2.22 -10.58
C PRO A 76 22.66 2.17 -9.71
N PRO A 77 21.85 3.25 -9.70
CA PRO A 77 20.57 3.29 -8.98
C PRO A 77 19.61 2.18 -9.42
N GLY A 78 18.84 1.64 -8.47
CA GLY A 78 17.74 0.74 -8.77
C GLY A 78 16.60 1.49 -9.47
N HIS A 79 16.02 0.91 -10.51
CA HIS A 79 14.97 1.54 -11.31
C HIS A 79 13.83 0.57 -11.57
N LEU A 80 12.66 0.86 -11.00
CA LEU A 80 11.38 0.24 -11.34
C LEU A 80 10.66 1.09 -12.40
N ARG A 81 10.20 0.44 -13.46
CA ARG A 81 9.23 1.01 -14.41
C ARG A 81 8.07 0.04 -14.62
N SER A 82 6.85 0.46 -14.33
CA SER A 82 5.66 -0.34 -14.60
C SER A 82 5.50 -0.61 -16.10
N THR A 83 5.11 -1.82 -16.44
CA THR A 83 4.66 -2.20 -17.79
C THR A 83 3.15 -2.41 -17.84
N GLN A 84 2.54 -2.72 -16.69
CA GLN A 84 1.10 -2.92 -16.56
C GLN A 84 0.63 -2.51 -15.17
N ILE A 85 -0.52 -1.84 -15.10
CA ILE A 85 -1.28 -1.65 -13.86
C ILE A 85 -2.33 -2.75 -13.79
N THR A 86 -2.30 -3.51 -12.69
CA THR A 86 -3.16 -4.67 -12.47
C THR A 86 -4.18 -4.44 -11.36
N GLY A 87 -4.03 -3.37 -10.59
CA GLY A 87 -4.95 -3.07 -9.50
C GLY A 87 -4.96 -1.62 -9.05
N TYR A 88 -6.12 -1.21 -8.55
CA TYR A 88 -6.34 0.08 -7.94
C TYR A 88 -7.29 -0.06 -6.75
N LEU A 89 -6.76 0.15 -5.55
CA LEU A 89 -7.38 -0.27 -4.29
C LEU A 89 -7.40 0.88 -3.29
N MET A 90 -8.31 0.79 -2.32
CA MET A 90 -8.38 1.69 -1.18
C MET A 90 -8.53 0.85 0.10
N ASP A 91 -7.79 1.25 1.14
CA ASP A 91 -8.09 0.84 2.51
C ASP A 91 -9.15 1.78 3.09
N PRO A 92 -10.34 1.29 3.49
CA PRO A 92 -11.36 2.12 4.12
C PRO A 92 -10.89 2.90 5.36
N ALA A 93 -9.87 2.42 6.08
CA ALA A 93 -9.26 3.12 7.21
C ALA A 93 -8.43 4.35 6.78
N PHE A 94 -8.03 4.40 5.51
CA PHE A 94 -7.23 5.49 4.93
C PHE A 94 -7.91 5.98 3.63
N PRO A 95 -9.04 6.70 3.74
CA PRO A 95 -9.86 7.06 2.59
C PRO A 95 -9.17 7.99 1.57
N ASN A 96 -8.11 8.68 2.01
CA ASN A 96 -7.27 9.56 1.22
C ASN A 96 -6.06 8.84 0.59
N ALA A 97 -5.93 7.53 0.82
CA ALA A 97 -4.85 6.71 0.27
C ALA A 97 -5.35 5.83 -0.87
N ARG A 98 -4.45 5.54 -1.82
CA ARG A 98 -4.68 4.58 -2.89
C ARG A 98 -3.46 3.70 -3.06
N ASP A 99 -3.74 2.43 -3.26
CA ASP A 99 -2.76 1.42 -3.57
C ASP A 99 -2.83 1.09 -5.07
N ILE A 100 -1.69 1.16 -5.74
CA ILE A 100 -1.52 0.83 -7.15
C ILE A 100 -0.71 -0.46 -7.23
N CYS A 101 -1.32 -1.51 -7.73
CA CYS A 101 -0.65 -2.78 -7.99
C CYS A 101 -0.36 -2.94 -9.47
N GLY A 102 0.75 -3.59 -9.80
CA GLY A 102 1.15 -3.77 -11.18
C GLY A 102 2.30 -4.74 -11.36
N ILE A 103 2.71 -4.82 -12.62
CA ILE A 103 3.91 -5.54 -13.06
C ILE A 103 4.87 -4.49 -13.61
N GLY A 104 6.15 -4.59 -13.23
CA GLY A 104 7.18 -3.68 -13.69
C GLY A 104 8.49 -4.37 -13.97
N ILE A 105 9.33 -3.70 -14.76
CA ILE A 105 10.69 -4.12 -15.06
C ILE A 105 11.63 -3.39 -14.10
N ILE A 106 12.52 -4.15 -13.47
CA ILE A 106 13.58 -3.65 -12.59
C ILE A 106 14.90 -3.64 -13.36
N ASN A 107 15.59 -2.50 -13.37
CA ASN A 107 16.91 -2.32 -13.99
C ASN A 107 16.99 -2.87 -15.43
N ASN A 108 15.90 -2.75 -16.20
CA ASN A 108 15.75 -3.31 -17.55
C ASN A 108 16.06 -4.82 -17.67
N THR A 109 16.01 -5.58 -16.58
CA THR A 109 16.53 -6.95 -16.54
C THR A 109 15.47 -7.99 -16.18
N PHE A 110 14.70 -7.76 -15.12
CA PHE A 110 13.72 -8.73 -14.62
C PHE A 110 12.37 -8.09 -14.33
N THR A 111 11.32 -8.89 -14.45
CA THR A 111 9.94 -8.46 -14.24
C THR A 111 9.47 -8.91 -12.86
N MET A 112 8.83 -8.01 -12.12
CA MET A 112 8.29 -8.29 -10.78
C MET A 112 6.93 -7.63 -10.59
N ARG A 113 6.12 -8.19 -9.69
CA ARG A 113 4.97 -7.46 -9.15
C ARG A 113 5.43 -6.39 -8.18
N PHE A 114 4.69 -5.30 -8.16
CA PHE A 114 4.85 -4.21 -7.21
C PHE A 114 3.50 -3.78 -6.62
N ARG A 115 3.58 -3.14 -5.48
CA ARG A 115 2.49 -2.38 -4.85
C ARG A 115 3.04 -1.04 -4.37
N VAL A 116 2.49 0.04 -4.90
CA VAL A 116 2.77 1.41 -4.45
C VAL A 116 1.60 1.90 -3.63
N ARG A 117 1.90 2.65 -2.57
CA ARG A 117 0.90 3.38 -1.79
C ARG A 117 1.15 4.87 -1.90
N LEU A 118 0.10 5.61 -2.21
CA LEU A 118 0.07 7.07 -2.26
C LEU A 118 -0.98 7.57 -1.25
N GLU A 119 -0.61 8.49 -0.38
CA GLU A 119 -1.54 9.15 0.56
C GLU A 119 -1.52 10.66 0.32
N ASP A 120 -2.67 11.24 -0.01
CA ASP A 120 -2.90 12.69 -0.12
C ASP A 120 -3.34 13.22 1.26
N ASN A 121 -2.44 13.88 1.99
CA ASN A 121 -2.69 14.42 3.32
C ASN A 121 -2.83 15.95 3.29
N GLY A 122 -3.10 16.52 2.12
CA GLY A 122 -3.43 17.92 1.93
C GLY A 122 -2.26 18.80 1.47
N GLU A 123 -2.64 19.96 0.95
CA GLU A 123 -1.73 20.90 0.29
C GLU A 123 -0.96 21.77 1.31
N PRO A 124 0.33 22.09 1.09
CA PRO A 124 1.07 22.03 -0.19
C PRO A 124 1.83 20.70 -0.44
N GLY A 125 1.33 19.55 0.04
CA GLY A 125 1.86 18.22 -0.24
C GLY A 125 2.95 17.73 0.71
N GLY A 126 3.32 18.57 1.69
CA GLY A 126 4.40 18.26 2.64
C GLY A 126 4.07 17.14 3.65
N LEU A 127 2.79 16.78 3.78
CA LEU A 127 2.34 15.67 4.63
C LEU A 127 1.99 14.42 3.80
N ASP A 128 2.07 14.51 2.48
CA ASP A 128 1.76 13.39 1.60
C ASP A 128 2.74 12.26 1.83
N ARG A 129 2.30 11.03 1.55
CA ARG A 129 3.11 9.85 1.84
C ARG A 129 3.21 8.92 0.65
N PHE A 130 4.40 8.36 0.49
CA PHE A 130 4.72 7.38 -0.55
C PHE A 130 5.31 6.13 0.09
N GLY A 131 4.90 4.96 -0.41
CA GLY A 131 5.53 3.67 -0.12
C GLY A 131 5.58 2.78 -1.35
N LEU A 132 6.52 1.84 -1.36
CA LEU A 132 6.70 0.84 -2.42
C LEU A 132 7.08 -0.50 -1.81
N ARG A 133 6.40 -1.57 -2.21
CA ARG A 133 6.83 -2.94 -1.97
C ARG A 133 6.95 -3.72 -3.27
N LEU A 134 8.01 -4.51 -3.40
CA LEU A 134 8.21 -5.46 -4.51
C LEU A 134 8.01 -6.90 -4.02
N GLU A 135 7.69 -7.81 -4.94
CA GLU A 135 7.47 -9.22 -4.62
C GLU A 135 8.69 -9.95 -4.02
N ASN A 136 9.91 -9.45 -4.28
CA ASN A 136 11.13 -9.99 -3.71
C ASN A 136 11.42 -9.51 -2.28
N GLY A 137 10.51 -8.74 -1.67
CA GLY A 137 10.64 -8.21 -0.33
C GLY A 137 11.40 -6.88 -0.23
N PHE A 138 11.83 -6.28 -1.34
CA PHE A 138 12.30 -4.89 -1.32
C PHE A 138 11.16 -3.97 -0.86
N ASP A 139 11.48 -3.08 0.07
CA ASP A 139 10.50 -2.25 0.74
C ASP A 139 11.00 -0.82 0.92
N ILE A 140 10.10 0.12 0.65
CA ILE A 140 10.13 1.49 1.12
C ILE A 140 8.82 1.63 1.90
N SER A 141 8.89 1.46 3.21
CA SER A 141 7.72 1.65 4.08
C SER A 141 7.08 3.03 3.85
N THR A 142 5.75 3.11 3.93
CA THR A 142 5.03 4.36 3.64
C THR A 142 5.46 5.50 4.56
N ARG A 143 5.98 6.58 3.96
CA ARG A 143 6.57 7.71 4.69
C ARG A 143 6.31 9.04 4.01
N GLU A 144 6.48 10.11 4.76
CA GLU A 144 6.34 11.48 4.26
C GLU A 144 7.29 11.78 3.11
N LEU A 145 6.80 12.59 2.17
CA LEU A 145 7.65 13.16 1.14
C LEU A 145 8.72 14.05 1.77
N GLY A 146 9.78 14.30 1.01
CA GLY A 146 10.83 15.23 1.44
C GLY A 146 10.27 16.57 1.94
N PRO A 147 10.86 17.19 2.97
CA PRO A 147 10.31 18.41 3.52
C PRO A 147 10.27 19.53 2.46
N PRO A 148 9.25 20.41 2.49
CA PRO A 148 9.22 21.61 1.68
C PRO A 148 10.46 22.48 1.96
N GLY A 149 11.09 23.06 0.94
CA GLY A 149 12.28 23.87 1.12
C GLY A 149 12.79 24.55 -0.16
N PRO A 150 13.77 25.47 -0.03
CA PRO A 150 14.25 26.34 -1.12
C PRO A 150 14.83 25.60 -2.33
N SER A 151 15.11 24.30 -2.15
CA SER A 151 15.68 23.40 -3.16
C SER A 151 14.63 22.57 -3.92
N GLY A 152 13.33 22.87 -3.79
CA GLY A 152 12.29 22.30 -4.65
C GLY A 152 11.33 21.30 -4.01
N GLY A 153 11.15 21.31 -2.68
CA GLY A 153 10.15 20.48 -1.97
C GLY A 153 10.25 18.96 -2.17
N GLY A 154 9.42 18.20 -1.46
CA GLY A 154 9.39 16.74 -1.53
C GLY A 154 8.59 16.17 -2.69
N GLY A 155 7.70 16.96 -3.28
CA GLY A 155 6.70 16.48 -4.21
C GLY A 155 5.28 16.88 -3.80
N ASN A 156 4.31 16.30 -4.48
CA ASN A 156 2.88 16.42 -4.16
C ASN A 156 2.14 15.16 -4.63
N ILE A 157 1.08 14.78 -3.92
CA ILE A 157 0.15 13.71 -4.24
C ILE A 157 -1.26 14.29 -4.18
N GLN A 158 -2.04 14.04 -5.23
CA GLN A 158 -3.40 14.53 -5.34
C GLN A 158 -4.35 13.38 -5.64
N LEU A 159 -5.32 13.19 -4.76
CA LEU A 159 -6.47 12.33 -4.99
C LEU A 159 -7.57 13.12 -5.69
N HIS A 160 -7.96 12.66 -6.87
CA HIS A 160 -8.96 13.32 -7.71
C HIS A 160 -10.33 12.70 -7.51
N LYS A 161 -11.37 13.51 -7.70
CA LYS A 161 -12.75 13.03 -7.64
C LYS A 161 -13.10 12.15 -8.84
N PRO A 162 -14.01 11.17 -8.68
CA PRO A 162 -14.55 10.40 -9.79
C PRO A 162 -15.21 11.28 -10.87
N ASN A 163 -15.22 10.80 -12.11
CA ASN A 163 -15.97 11.37 -13.22
C ASN A 163 -16.53 10.26 -14.12
N PRO A 164 -17.35 10.55 -15.16
CA PRO A 164 -17.96 9.50 -15.98
C PRO A 164 -16.99 8.54 -16.67
N SER A 165 -15.74 8.96 -16.90
CA SER A 165 -14.71 8.11 -17.50
C SER A 165 -13.99 7.21 -16.49
N THR A 166 -14.12 7.48 -15.19
CA THR A 166 -13.47 6.70 -14.14
C THR A 166 -14.35 5.51 -13.77
N THR A 167 -14.46 4.56 -14.69
CA THR A 167 -15.13 3.27 -14.47
C THR A 167 -14.08 2.18 -14.47
N GLY A 168 -14.16 1.26 -13.51
CA GLY A 168 -13.23 0.14 -13.35
C GLY A 168 -13.77 -1.15 -13.93
N PRO A 169 -12.98 -2.24 -13.87
CA PRO A 169 -13.43 -3.56 -14.32
C PRO A 169 -14.70 -4.03 -13.60
N SER A 170 -15.58 -4.72 -14.31
CA SER A 170 -16.81 -5.30 -13.79
C SER A 170 -16.96 -6.76 -14.26
N PRO A 171 -16.98 -7.75 -13.37
CA PRO A 171 -16.83 -7.60 -11.92
C PRO A 171 -15.43 -7.08 -11.53
N ALA A 172 -15.34 -6.44 -10.36
CA ALA A 172 -14.04 -6.01 -9.86
C ALA A 172 -13.20 -7.23 -9.45
N PRO A 173 -11.90 -7.29 -9.80
CA PRO A 173 -11.02 -8.37 -9.36
C PRO A 173 -10.84 -8.35 -7.84
N THR A 174 -10.36 -9.45 -7.30
CA THR A 174 -9.91 -9.57 -5.91
C THR A 174 -8.57 -8.87 -5.70
N GLU A 175 -8.24 -8.51 -4.45
CA GLU A 175 -6.91 -8.00 -4.10
C GLU A 175 -5.80 -8.99 -4.50
N ALA A 176 -6.03 -10.30 -4.36
CA ALA A 176 -5.09 -11.33 -4.76
C ALA A 176 -4.82 -11.34 -6.27
N GLU A 177 -5.83 -11.13 -7.10
CA GLU A 177 -5.64 -10.98 -8.56
C GLU A 177 -4.90 -9.67 -8.89
N MET A 178 -5.26 -8.59 -8.20
CA MET A 178 -4.70 -7.26 -8.40
C MET A 178 -3.23 -7.13 -7.95
N CYS A 179 -2.85 -7.70 -6.81
CA CYS A 179 -1.56 -7.49 -6.15
C CYS A 179 -0.74 -8.78 -5.98
N GLY A 180 -1.33 -9.96 -6.18
CA GLY A 180 -0.67 -11.23 -5.91
C GLY A 180 -0.44 -11.37 -4.41
N THR A 181 0.79 -11.73 -4.03
CA THR A 181 1.21 -11.82 -2.62
C THR A 181 1.84 -10.53 -2.09
N VAL A 182 1.91 -9.46 -2.91
CA VAL A 182 2.54 -8.19 -2.51
C VAL A 182 1.60 -7.43 -1.57
N THR A 183 2.00 -7.35 -0.30
CA THR A 183 1.27 -6.62 0.74
C THR A 183 1.48 -5.11 0.64
N THR A 184 0.60 -4.33 1.27
CA THR A 184 0.80 -2.87 1.37
C THR A 184 2.15 -2.55 2.01
N PRO A 185 2.90 -1.58 1.47
CA PRO A 185 4.09 -1.03 2.12
C PRO A 185 3.75 -0.29 3.42
#